data_AF-A0A3C0BFB7-F1
#
_entry.id   AF-A0A3C0BFB7-F1
#
_cell.length_a   1.000
_cell.length_b   1.000
_cell.length_c   1.000
_cell.angle_alpha   90.00
_cell.angle_beta   90.00
_cell.angle_gamma   90.00
#
_symmetry.space_group_name_H-M   'P 1'
#
loop_
_entity.id
_entity.type
_entity.pdbx_description
1 polymer ?
#
loop_
_entity_poly.entity_id
_entity_poly.type
_entity_poly.pdbx_seq_one_letter_code
_entity_poly.pdbx_strand_id
1 'polypeptide(L)'
;MKKKQRHVSEIIIVCLIAAAVPALLILDGIQARRYENLSDEVSGLEKKQEELVEDNKKLVTDISLLSSTDRIEKIAENDLGMHKAETDDIVRVEMKGAKK
;
A
#
# COMPACT_ATOMS: atom_id res chain seq x y z
N MET A 1 -5.39 -32.63 -64.16
CA MET A 1 -5.94 -31.69 -63.13
C MET A 1 -5.42 -31.92 -61.71
N LYS A 2 -5.24 -33.17 -61.23
CA LYS A 2 -4.78 -33.46 -59.85
C LYS A 2 -3.40 -32.88 -59.46
N LYS A 3 -2.41 -32.89 -60.38
CA LYS A 3 -1.04 -32.38 -60.13
C LYS A 3 -0.99 -30.85 -59.95
N LYS A 4 -1.83 -30.11 -60.68
CA LYS A 4 -1.96 -28.65 -60.60
C LYS A 4 -2.63 -28.21 -59.29
N GLN A 5 -3.64 -28.95 -58.82
CA GLN A 5 -4.28 -28.68 -57.53
C GLN A 5 -3.33 -28.92 -56.34
N ARG A 6 -2.45 -29.93 -56.43
CA ARG A 6 -1.46 -30.22 -55.38
C ARG A 6 -0.45 -29.10 -55.18
N HIS A 7 0.04 -28.51 -56.27
CA HIS A 7 0.94 -27.34 -56.19
C HIS A 7 0.24 -26.10 -55.65
N VAL A 8 -1.03 -25.87 -55.98
CA VAL A 8 -1.79 -24.74 -55.41
C VAL A 8 -1.98 -24.92 -53.90
N SER A 9 -2.27 -26.14 -53.42
CA SER A 9 -2.38 -26.38 -51.98
C SER A 9 -1.05 -26.20 -51.23
N GLU A 10 0.07 -26.61 -51.83
CA GLU A 10 1.40 -26.42 -51.24
C GLU A 10 1.75 -24.93 -51.12
N ILE A 11 1.48 -24.13 -52.16
CA ILE A 11 1.73 -22.68 -52.14
C ILE A 11 0.88 -21.99 -51.07
N ILE A 12 -0.40 -22.36 -50.95
CA ILE A 12 -1.30 -21.80 -49.92
C ILE A 12 -0.76 -22.09 -48.51
N ILE A 13 -0.28 -23.31 -48.26
CA ILE A 13 0.29 -23.69 -46.96
C ILE A 13 1.55 -22.86 -46.65
N VAL A 14 2.45 -22.70 -47.63
CA VAL A 14 3.67 -21.89 -47.45
C VAL A 14 3.33 -20.42 -47.19
N CYS A 15 2.35 -19.85 -47.92
CA CYS A 15 1.88 -18.50 -47.67
C CYS A 15 1.23 -18.34 -46.29
N LEU A 16 0.47 -19.34 -45.83
CA LEU A 16 -0.12 -19.35 -44.48
C LEU A 16 0.96 -19.35 -43.39
N ILE A 17 1.99 -20.19 -43.54
CA ILE A 17 3.11 -20.24 -42.59
C ILE A 17 3.90 -18.93 -42.60
N ALA A 18 4.16 -18.37 -43.79
CA ALA A 18 4.85 -17.10 -43.95
C ALA A 18 4.07 -15.93 -43.33
N ALA A 19 2.73 -15.97 -43.35
CA ALA A 19 1.88 -14.99 -42.68
C ALA A 19 1.71 -15.24 -41.17
N ALA A 20 1.84 -16.49 -40.72
CA ALA A 20 1.71 -16.84 -39.31
C ALA A 20 2.85 -16.25 -38.46
N VAL A 21 4.08 -16.19 -38.97
CA VAL A 21 5.23 -15.61 -38.26
C VAL A 21 5.02 -14.12 -37.90
N PRO A 22 4.72 -13.21 -38.84
CA PRO A 22 4.44 -11.81 -38.50
C PRO A 22 3.17 -11.66 -37.66
N ALA A 23 2.15 -12.50 -37.86
CA ALA A 23 0.95 -12.47 -37.04
C ALA A 23 1.22 -12.82 -35.57
N LEU A 24 2.07 -13.83 -35.31
CA LEU A 24 2.48 -14.21 -33.96
C LEU A 24 3.30 -13.10 -33.28
N LEU A 25 4.19 -12.42 -34.01
CA LEU A 25 4.96 -11.28 -33.47
C LEU A 25 4.05 -10.10 -33.09
N ILE A 26 3.03 -9.82 -33.90
CA ILE A 26 2.04 -8.77 -33.58
C ILE A 26 1.23 -9.16 -32.34
N LEU A 27 0.80 -10.42 -32.24
CA LEU A 27 0.08 -10.92 -31.06
C LEU A 27 0.92 -10.87 -29.79
N ASP A 28 2.21 -11.18 -29.90
CA ASP A 28 3.15 -11.10 -28.77
C ASP A 28 3.33 -9.65 -28.28
N GLY A 29 3.51 -8.70 -29.20
CA GLY A 29 3.59 -7.28 -28.85
C GLY A 29 2.31 -6.73 -28.20
N ILE A 30 1.12 -7.19 -28.63
CA ILE A 30 -0.15 -6.81 -28.01
C ILE A 30 -0.28 -7.42 -26.61
N GLN A 31 0.13 -8.68 -26.44
CA GLN A 31 0.14 -9.33 -25.13
C GLN A 31 1.09 -8.62 -24.18
N ALA A 32 2.33 -8.35 -24.59
CA ALA A 32 3.32 -7.65 -23.78
C ALA A 32 2.78 -6.31 -23.24
N ARG A 33 2.17 -5.48 -24.10
CA ARG A 33 1.54 -4.22 -23.66
C ARG A 33 0.39 -4.40 -22.68
N ARG A 34 -0.43 -5.43 -22.87
CA ARG A 34 -1.54 -5.72 -21.95
C ARG A 34 -1.03 -6.20 -20.59
N TYR A 35 0.02 -7.02 -20.58
CA TYR A 35 0.67 -7.48 -19.37
C TYR A 35 1.37 -6.34 -18.63
N GLU A 36 2.08 -5.44 -19.32
CA GLU A 36 2.68 -4.26 -18.70
C GLU A 36 1.62 -3.38 -18.01
N ASN A 37 0.55 -3.02 -18.72
CA ASN A 37 -0.51 -2.19 -18.13
C ASN A 37 -1.15 -2.85 -16.89
N LEU A 38 -1.38 -4.16 -16.94
CA LEU A 38 -1.94 -4.89 -15.81
C LEU A 38 -0.95 -4.99 -14.65
N SER A 39 0.34 -5.20 -14.94
CA SER A 39 1.40 -5.24 -13.93
C SER A 39 1.57 -3.88 -13.25
N ASP A 40 1.48 -2.78 -14.01
CA ASP A 40 1.56 -1.43 -13.48
C ASP A 40 0.39 -1.14 -12.53
N GLU A 41 -0.83 -1.54 -12.90
CA GLU A 41 -2.02 -1.39 -12.06
C GLU A 41 -1.90 -2.19 -10.76
N VAL A 42 -1.45 -3.43 -10.82
CA VAL A 42 -1.20 -4.27 -9.64
C VAL A 42 -0.15 -3.62 -8.73
N SER A 43 0.98 -3.17 -9.29
CA SER A 43 2.03 -2.52 -8.50
C SER A 43 1.57 -1.22 -7.84
N GLY A 44 0.67 -0.47 -8.51
CA GLY A 44 0.05 0.72 -7.95
C GLY A 44 -0.89 0.40 -6.79
N LEU A 45 -1.67 -0.68 -6.91
CA LEU A 45 -2.54 -1.16 -5.84
C LEU A 45 -1.74 -1.68 -4.64
N GLU A 46 -0.64 -2.41 -4.86
CA GLU A 46 0.24 -2.90 -3.80
C GLU A 46 0.86 -1.75 -2.99
N LYS A 47 1.37 -0.71 -3.67
CA LYS A 47 1.89 0.49 -3.00
C LYS A 47 0.82 1.19 -2.15
N LYS A 48 -0.40 1.30 -2.69
CA LYS A 48 -1.51 1.90 -1.96
C LYS A 48 -1.92 1.07 -0.74
N GLN A 49 -1.85 -0.25 -0.85
CA GLN A 49 -2.11 -1.14 0.28
C GLN A 49 -1.07 -0.95 1.39
N GLU A 50 0.21 -0.83 1.03
CA GLU A 50 1.29 -0.57 1.99
C GLU A 50 1.09 0.76 2.74
N GLU A 51 0.78 1.84 2.01
CA GLU A 51 0.46 3.16 2.58
C GLU A 51 -0.72 3.08 3.56
N LEU A 52 -1.81 2.42 3.18
CA LEU A 52 -2.99 2.25 4.03
C LEU A 52 -2.72 1.44 5.30
N VAL A 53 -1.81 0.46 5.24
CA VAL A 53 -1.40 -0.32 6.42
C VAL A 53 -0.57 0.54 7.36
N GLU A 54 0.35 1.35 6.82
CA GLU A 54 1.15 2.27 7.63
C GLU A 54 0.27 3.31 8.34
N ASP A 55 -0.68 3.90 7.61
CA ASP A 55 -1.61 4.88 8.16
C ASP A 55 -2.53 4.27 9.22
N ASN A 56 -3.06 3.06 8.99
CA ASN A 56 -3.82 2.34 10.01
C ASN A 56 -2.99 2.12 11.29
N LYS A 57 -1.71 1.76 11.15
CA LYS A 57 -0.83 1.55 12.29
C LYS A 57 -0.64 2.84 13.10
N LYS A 58 -0.49 4.00 12.44
CA LYS A 58 -0.41 5.31 13.09
C LYS A 58 -1.71 5.61 13.83
N LEU A 59 -2.86 5.50 13.16
CA LEU A 59 -4.18 5.75 13.76
C LEU A 59 -4.44 4.88 14.99
N VAL A 60 -4.15 3.58 14.93
CA VAL A 60 -4.32 2.67 16.08
C VAL A 60 -3.42 3.09 17.24
N THR A 61 -2.20 3.54 16.96
CA THR A 61 -1.27 4.04 17.98
C THR A 61 -1.81 5.30 18.64
N ASP A 62 -2.28 6.27 17.86
CA ASP A 62 -2.85 7.53 18.36
C ASP A 62 -4.11 7.29 19.19
N ILE A 63 -5.01 6.42 18.72
CA ILE A 63 -6.21 6.01 19.46
C ILE A 63 -5.81 5.36 20.80
N SER A 64 -4.81 4.47 20.78
CA SER A 64 -4.34 3.79 21.99
C SER A 64 -3.75 4.79 23.00
N LEU A 65 -2.99 5.77 22.52
CA LEU A 65 -2.43 6.83 23.35
C LEU A 65 -3.54 7.67 24.00
N LEU A 66 -4.51 8.13 23.20
CA LEU A 66 -5.63 8.93 23.70
C LEU A 66 -6.47 8.14 24.71
N SER A 67 -6.84 6.89 24.36
CA SER A 67 -7.58 5.99 25.24
C SER A 67 -6.84 5.70 26.54
N SER A 68 -5.50 5.57 26.49
CA SER A 68 -4.70 5.36 27.69
C SER A 68 -4.68 6.59 28.59
N THR A 69 -4.63 7.80 28.02
CA THR A 69 -4.69 9.07 28.76
C THR A 69 -6.03 9.20 29.47
N ASP A 70 -7.14 9.01 28.76
CA ASP A 70 -8.49 9.05 29.34
C ASP A 70 -8.66 8.00 30.45
N ARG A 71 -8.06 6.82 30.28
CA ARG A 71 -8.09 5.77 31.29
C ARG A 71 -7.27 6.15 32.53
N ILE A 72 -6.10 6.77 32.35
CA ILE A 72 -5.26 7.25 33.46
C ILE A 72 -5.98 8.34 34.23
N GLU A 73 -6.60 9.30 33.53
CA GLU A 73 -7.39 10.37 34.16
C GLU A 73 -8.53 9.80 35.01
N LYS A 74 -9.29 8.84 34.48
CA LYS A 74 -10.34 8.17 35.26
C LYS A 74 -9.83 7.43 36.49
N ILE A 75 -8.68 6.75 36.41
CA ILE A 75 -8.10 6.05 37.57
C ILE A 75 -7.61 7.08 38.60
N ALA A 76 -6.96 8.16 38.15
CA ALA A 76 -6.48 9.23 39.01
C ALA A 76 -7.64 9.88 39.78
N GLU A 77 -8.73 10.23 39.10
CA GLU A 77 -9.89 10.87 39.73
C GLU A 77 -10.69 9.91 40.62
N ASN A 78 -11.03 8.71 40.13
CA ASN A 78 -11.98 7.83 40.82
C ASN A 78 -11.33 6.93 41.88
N ASP A 79 -10.14 6.40 41.61
CA ASP A 79 -9.51 5.40 42.49
C ASP A 79 -8.49 6.04 43.43
N LEU A 80 -7.81 7.09 42.98
CA LEU A 80 -6.75 7.78 43.72
C LEU A 80 -7.20 9.11 44.33
N GLY A 81 -8.41 9.58 44.01
CA GLY A 81 -8.96 10.86 44.51
C GLY A 81 -8.14 12.07 44.08
N MET A 82 -7.33 11.94 43.03
CA MET A 82 -6.51 13.02 42.49
C MET A 82 -7.41 13.99 41.72
N HIS A 83 -7.12 15.28 41.85
CA HIS A 83 -7.76 16.33 41.07
C HIS A 83 -6.69 17.25 40.49
N LYS A 84 -7.08 18.09 39.52
CA LYS A 84 -6.20 19.17 39.08
C LYS A 84 -5.85 20.05 40.28
N ALA A 85 -4.56 20.32 40.44
CA ALA A 85 -4.06 21.15 41.54
C ALA A 85 -4.62 22.57 41.41
N GLU A 86 -5.26 23.03 42.49
CA GLU A 86 -5.67 24.42 42.65
C GLU A 86 -4.47 25.26 43.10
N THR A 87 -4.56 26.59 43.02
CA THR A 87 -3.46 27.49 43.42
C THR A 87 -2.99 27.23 44.86
N ASP A 88 -3.91 26.82 45.72
CA ASP A 88 -3.65 26.54 47.14
C ASP A 88 -2.91 25.21 47.37
N ASP A 89 -2.92 24.30 46.39
CA ASP A 89 -2.21 23.02 46.43
C ASP A 89 -0.73 23.15 46.00
N ILE A 90 -0.33 24.31 45.48
CA ILE A 90 0.99 24.54 44.87
C ILE A 90 1.96 25.16 45.87
N VAL A 91 2.82 24.33 46.47
CA VAL A 91 3.94 24.80 47.30
C VAL A 91 5.16 25.08 46.42
N ARG A 92 5.48 26.37 46.22
CA ARG A 92 6.69 26.79 45.48
C ARG A 92 7.88 26.91 46.42
N VAL A 93 8.85 26.01 46.27
CA VAL A 93 10.10 26.03 47.05
C VAL A 93 11.19 26.76 46.24
N GLU A 94 11.64 27.91 46.72
CA GLU A 94 12.81 28.60 46.17
C GLU A 94 14.10 28.08 46.84
N MET A 95 14.97 27.44 46.07
CA MET A 95 16.28 27.01 46.57
C MET A 95 17.22 28.21 46.70
N LYS A 96 17.37 28.73 47.93
CA LYS A 96 18.47 29.64 48.27
C LYS A 96 19.72 28.84 48.59
N GLY A 97 20.62 28.68 47.61
CA GLY A 97 21.94 28.13 47.95
C GLY A 97 22.79 27.55 46.83
N ALA A 98 22.82 28.12 45.62
CA ALA A 98 24.00 27.95 44.77
C ALA A 98 25.00 29.07 45.13
N LYS A 99 25.72 28.90 46.26
CA LYS A 99 26.92 29.70 46.48
C LYS A 99 27.96 29.26 45.44
N LYS A 100 28.53 30.27 44.76
CA LYS A 100 29.65 30.21 43.82
C LYS A 100 30.76 29.25 44.25
#